data_AF-A0A356GTB9-F1
#
_entry.id   AF-A0A356GTB9-F1
#
_cell.length_a   1.000
_cell.length_b   1.000
_cell.length_c   1.000
_cell.angle_alpha   90.00
_cell.angle_beta   90.00
_cell.angle_gamma   90.00
#
_symmetry.space_group_name_H-M   'P 1'
#
loop_
_entity.id
_entity.type
_entity.pdbx_description
1 polymer ?
#
loop_
_entity_poly.entity_id
_entity_poly.type
_entity_poly.pdbx_seq_one_letter_code
_entity_poly.pdbx_strand_id
1 'polypeptide(L)'
;MGWRGSASAGSPRSTSSAIRSCRRSSGPMSGMRSGPPPERPGKRRGISLQQRLRPAPFRGRILRRLVRNALDLLDAAGADLRILVVGDAEMARANLRFLGHEGTTTVLTFPEEAPGQAEAGRITGDILVSADACLSRTEGWPESPEERVFFFIVHGILHLLGQDHLAGRGEAVRMRRMELRVYRKVLAKEPGRG
;
A
#
# COMPACT_ATOMS: atom_id res chain seq x y z
N MET A 1 4.16 21.66 -42.76
CA MET A 1 2.83 22.32 -42.67
C MET A 1 1.77 21.24 -42.49
N GLY A 2 1.00 21.32 -41.40
CA GLY A 2 -0.36 20.76 -41.30
C GLY A 2 -0.54 19.26 -41.09
N TRP A 3 -0.58 18.81 -39.83
CA TRP A 3 -1.42 17.67 -39.46
C TRP A 3 -2.57 18.20 -38.58
N ARG A 4 -3.78 18.16 -39.13
CA ARG A 4 -5.03 18.45 -38.42
C ARG A 4 -5.39 17.21 -37.61
N GLY A 5 -5.71 17.41 -36.34
CA GLY A 5 -6.23 16.37 -35.47
C GLY A 5 -7.68 16.02 -35.77
N SER A 6 -8.09 14.86 -35.24
CA SER A 6 -9.41 14.71 -34.64
C SER A 6 -9.29 13.74 -33.47
N ALA A 7 -9.77 14.23 -32.35
CA ALA A 7 -9.68 13.66 -31.02
C ALA A 7 -10.70 12.53 -30.84
N SER A 8 -10.32 11.51 -30.09
CA SER A 8 -11.26 10.73 -29.28
C SER A 8 -10.71 10.73 -27.85
N ALA A 9 -11.49 11.35 -26.96
CA ALA A 9 -11.14 11.59 -25.59
C ALA A 9 -11.22 10.29 -24.76
N GLY A 10 -10.07 9.78 -24.37
CA GLY A 10 -9.94 8.81 -23.28
C GLY A 10 -9.57 9.56 -22.00
N SER A 11 -10.53 9.77 -21.11
CA SER A 11 -10.34 10.43 -19.81
C SER A 11 -9.29 9.67 -18.96
N PRO A 12 -8.34 10.34 -18.30
CA PRO A 12 -7.40 9.68 -17.40
C PRO A 12 -8.15 9.25 -16.13
N ARG A 13 -8.30 7.93 -15.93
CA ARG A 13 -8.88 7.36 -14.70
C ARG A 13 -7.95 7.66 -13.52
N SER A 14 -8.36 8.63 -12.71
CA SER A 14 -7.72 9.00 -11.45
C SER A 14 -7.72 7.84 -10.46
N THR A 15 -6.55 7.53 -9.90
CA THR A 15 -6.41 6.61 -8.77
C THR A 15 -6.84 7.33 -7.50
N SER A 16 -8.11 7.16 -7.09
CA SER A 16 -8.56 7.71 -5.81
C SER A 16 -8.15 6.80 -4.65
N SER A 17 -7.17 7.24 -3.87
CA SER A 17 -6.90 6.74 -2.51
C SER A 17 -7.48 7.77 -1.55
N ALA A 18 -8.53 7.44 -0.79
CA ALA A 18 -9.07 8.36 0.22
C ALA A 18 -8.77 7.86 1.64
N ILE A 19 -8.18 8.75 2.43
CA ILE A 19 -7.83 8.56 3.84
C ILE A 19 -8.97 9.16 4.67
N ARG A 20 -9.65 8.37 5.51
CA ARG A 20 -10.70 8.87 6.40
C ARG A 20 -10.28 8.68 7.86
N SER A 21 -10.17 9.79 8.60
CA SER A 21 -9.83 9.85 10.03
C SER A 21 -11.07 10.27 10.83
N CYS A 22 -11.47 9.47 11.84
CA CYS A 22 -12.51 9.83 12.80
C CYS A 22 -11.85 10.33 14.10
N ARG A 23 -12.13 11.59 14.48
CA ARG A 23 -11.70 12.21 15.75
C ARG A 23 -12.60 11.79 16.91
N ARG A 24 -12.01 11.58 18.09
CA ARG A 24 -12.66 11.83 19.39
C ARG A 24 -11.68 12.56 20.31
N SER A 25 -12.23 13.49 21.09
CA SER A 25 -11.58 14.56 21.84
C SER A 25 -10.91 14.13 23.15
N SER A 26 -10.00 15.02 23.55
CA SER A 26 -9.01 15.04 24.63
C SER A 26 -9.51 15.14 26.09
N GLY A 27 -8.65 14.71 27.02
CA GLY A 27 -8.59 15.17 28.41
C GLY A 27 -7.17 14.95 28.99
N PRO A 28 -6.58 15.88 29.78
CA PRO A 28 -5.15 15.85 30.16
C PRO A 28 -4.93 15.32 31.59
N MET A 29 -3.74 14.76 31.88
CA MET A 29 -3.12 14.83 33.22
C MET A 29 -1.58 14.82 33.12
N SER A 30 -0.97 15.70 33.91
CA SER A 30 0.47 15.97 34.06
C SER A 30 1.17 14.92 34.95
N GLY A 31 2.49 14.72 34.77
CA GLY A 31 3.35 14.16 35.83
C GLY A 31 4.52 13.27 35.38
N MET A 32 5.70 13.89 35.18
CA MET A 32 7.05 13.46 35.58
C MET A 32 7.46 11.97 35.51
N ARG A 33 8.44 11.65 34.64
CA ARG A 33 9.86 11.32 34.99
C ARG A 33 10.61 10.85 33.73
N SER A 34 11.75 11.49 33.47
CA SER A 34 12.63 11.23 32.35
C SER A 34 13.55 10.04 32.66
N GLY A 35 13.33 8.94 31.96
CA GLY A 35 14.29 7.86 31.74
C GLY A 35 13.99 7.30 30.35
N PRO A 36 15.01 6.88 29.56
CA PRO A 36 14.73 6.22 28.28
C PRO A 36 13.83 5.01 28.55
N PRO A 37 12.69 4.87 27.84
CA PRO A 37 11.79 3.76 28.07
C PRO A 37 12.55 2.44 27.85
N PRO A 38 12.36 1.43 28.72
CA PRO A 38 12.97 0.13 28.49
C PRO A 38 12.55 -0.38 27.10
N GLU A 39 13.52 -0.84 26.31
CA GLU A 39 13.26 -1.48 25.02
C GLU A 39 12.22 -2.58 25.21
N ARG A 40 11.01 -2.33 24.69
CA ARG A 40 9.90 -3.26 24.83
C ARG A 40 10.23 -4.53 24.04
N PRO A 41 10.05 -5.74 24.61
CA PRO A 41 10.34 -6.99 23.91
C PRO A 41 9.55 -7.00 22.59
N GLY A 42 10.28 -7.14 21.48
CA GLY A 42 9.79 -6.89 20.13
C GLY A 42 8.43 -7.52 19.86
N LYS A 43 7.41 -6.67 19.64
CA LYS A 43 6.13 -7.12 19.10
C LYS A 43 6.40 -7.88 17.81
N ARG A 44 5.98 -9.15 17.76
CA ARG A 44 6.14 -10.01 16.58
C ARG A 44 5.44 -9.36 15.38
N ARG A 45 6.13 -9.26 14.24
CA ARG A 45 5.53 -8.85 12.96
C ARG A 45 4.38 -9.79 12.61
N GLY A 46 3.17 -9.25 12.46
CA GLY A 46 2.00 -9.94 11.96
C GLY A 46 1.81 -9.64 10.48
N ILE A 47 1.81 -10.65 9.62
CA ILE A 47 1.43 -10.47 8.22
C ILE A 47 0.36 -11.51 7.92
N SER A 48 -0.85 -11.07 7.64
CA SER A 48 -1.90 -11.91 7.05
C SER A 48 -2.02 -11.56 5.57
N LEU A 49 -2.04 -12.57 4.71
CA LEU A 49 -2.24 -12.40 3.27
C LEU A 49 -3.21 -13.47 2.81
N GLN A 50 -4.36 -13.04 2.30
CA GLN A 50 -5.43 -13.89 1.80
C GLN A 50 -5.77 -13.49 0.36
N GLN A 51 -6.12 -14.48 -0.46
CA GLN A 51 -6.60 -14.28 -1.83
C GLN A 51 -8.02 -14.83 -1.94
N ARG A 52 -8.99 -13.99 -2.30
CA ARG A 52 -10.41 -14.37 -2.48
C ARG A 52 -10.79 -14.63 -3.94
N LEU A 53 -9.80 -14.95 -4.76
CA LEU A 53 -9.96 -15.29 -6.17
C LEU A 53 -9.74 -16.79 -6.38
N ARG A 54 -10.59 -17.41 -7.20
CA ARG A 54 -10.51 -18.83 -7.58
C ARG A 54 -10.58 -18.93 -9.12
N PRO A 55 -9.53 -19.45 -9.78
CA PRO A 55 -8.24 -19.84 -9.23
C PRO A 55 -7.47 -18.64 -8.64
N ALA A 56 -6.50 -18.90 -7.76
CA ALA A 56 -5.67 -17.83 -7.23
C ALA A 56 -4.78 -17.27 -8.36
N PRO A 57 -4.73 -15.93 -8.54
CA PRO A 57 -4.03 -15.31 -9.67
C PRO A 57 -2.51 -15.51 -9.61
N PHE A 58 -1.95 -15.78 -8.44
CA PHE A 58 -0.51 -15.94 -8.23
C PHE A 58 -0.16 -16.65 -6.91
N ARG A 59 1.12 -16.96 -6.73
CA ARG A 59 1.63 -17.70 -5.56
C ARG A 59 1.72 -16.77 -4.35
N GLY A 60 0.71 -16.80 -3.48
CA GLY A 60 0.66 -15.96 -2.27
C GLY A 60 1.86 -16.11 -1.32
N ARG A 61 2.57 -17.24 -1.35
CA ARG A 61 3.82 -17.44 -0.60
C ARG A 61 4.97 -16.53 -1.04
N ILE A 62 5.07 -16.27 -2.36
CA ILE A 62 6.08 -15.38 -2.95
C ILE A 62 5.73 -13.95 -2.60
N LEU A 63 4.47 -13.56 -2.82
CA LEU A 63 3.99 -12.21 -2.48
C LEU A 63 4.22 -11.87 -1.00
N ARG A 64 3.91 -12.81 -0.09
CA ARG A 64 4.16 -12.66 1.35
C ARG A 64 5.65 -12.47 1.68
N ARG A 65 6.55 -13.11 0.93
CA ARG A 65 8.00 -12.93 1.10
C ARG A 65 8.43 -11.53 0.64
N LEU A 66 7.97 -11.08 -0.52
CA LEU A 66 8.25 -9.73 -1.03
C LEU A 66 7.81 -8.66 -0.03
N VAL A 67 6.60 -8.80 0.52
CA VAL A 67 6.07 -7.90 1.55
C VAL A 67 6.95 -7.89 2.79
N ARG A 68 7.38 -9.06 3.27
CA ARG A 68 8.29 -9.15 4.43
C ARG A 68 9.61 -8.41 4.17
N ASN A 69 10.23 -8.67 3.02
CA ASN A 69 11.47 -8.02 2.62
C ASN A 69 11.31 -6.48 2.54
N ALA A 70 10.15 -5.99 2.09
CA ALA A 70 9.85 -4.56 2.07
C ALA A 70 9.76 -3.97 3.48
N LEU A 71 9.07 -4.65 4.40
CA LEU A 71 8.94 -4.23 5.79
C LEU A 71 10.29 -4.25 6.52
N ASP A 72 11.18 -5.17 6.18
CA ASP A 72 12.54 -5.19 6.72
C ASP A 72 13.36 -4.00 6.22
N LEU A 73 13.24 -3.64 4.93
CA LEU A 73 13.91 -2.45 4.38
C LEU A 73 13.37 -1.13 4.91
N LEU A 74 12.12 -1.10 5.36
CA LEU A 74 11.46 0.06 5.95
C LEU A 74 11.60 0.13 7.48
N ASP A 75 12.37 -0.78 8.07
CA ASP A 75 12.58 -0.89 9.52
C ASP A 75 11.27 -0.99 10.34
N ALA A 76 10.27 -1.63 9.75
CA ALA A 76 8.92 -1.72 10.32
C ALA A 76 8.75 -2.95 11.24
N ALA A 77 9.64 -3.08 12.23
CA ALA A 77 9.74 -4.25 13.11
C ALA A 77 8.46 -4.61 13.88
N GLY A 78 7.60 -3.63 14.13
CA GLY A 78 6.31 -3.81 14.82
C GLY A 78 5.11 -3.86 13.89
N ALA A 79 5.28 -4.18 12.60
CA ALA A 79 4.18 -4.16 11.64
C ALA A 79 3.14 -5.27 11.86
N ASP A 80 1.86 -4.93 11.86
CA ASP A 80 0.71 -5.84 11.77
C ASP A 80 -0.14 -5.49 10.54
N LEU A 81 0.05 -6.23 9.45
CA LEU A 81 -0.60 -5.97 8.17
C LEU A 81 -1.54 -7.09 7.76
N ARG A 82 -2.76 -6.72 7.38
CA ARG A 82 -3.72 -7.65 6.76
C ARG A 82 -3.91 -7.27 5.31
N ILE A 83 -3.46 -8.15 4.42
CA ILE A 83 -3.54 -7.95 2.97
C ILE A 83 -4.60 -8.88 2.42
N LEU A 84 -5.61 -8.30 1.77
CA LEU A 84 -6.66 -9.01 1.09
C LEU A 84 -6.58 -8.75 -0.41
N VAL A 85 -6.35 -9.80 -1.19
CA VAL A 85 -6.37 -9.75 -2.64
C VAL A 85 -7.76 -10.15 -3.14
N VAL A 86 -8.38 -9.29 -3.93
CA VAL A 86 -9.72 -9.46 -4.48
C VAL A 86 -9.75 -9.19 -5.98
N GLY A 87 -10.88 -9.47 -6.62
CA GLY A 87 -11.13 -9.06 -8.01
C GLY A 87 -11.81 -7.70 -8.11
N ASP A 88 -11.98 -7.22 -9.34
CA ASP A 88 -12.52 -5.89 -9.62
C ASP A 88 -13.94 -5.66 -9.09
N ALA A 89 -14.81 -6.68 -9.11
CA ALA A 89 -16.18 -6.56 -8.62
C ALA A 89 -16.24 -6.28 -7.10
N GLU A 90 -15.43 -6.98 -6.31
CA GLU A 90 -15.36 -6.78 -4.84
C GLU A 90 -14.65 -5.46 -4.53
N MET A 91 -13.60 -5.12 -5.29
CA MET A 91 -12.91 -3.84 -5.16
C MET A 91 -13.83 -2.64 -5.47
N ALA A 92 -14.60 -2.69 -6.56
CA ALA A 92 -15.53 -1.61 -6.91
C ALA A 92 -16.61 -1.40 -5.84
N ARG A 93 -17.13 -2.50 -5.26
CA ARG A 93 -18.05 -2.43 -4.11
C ARG A 93 -17.39 -1.81 -2.89
N ALA A 94 -16.13 -2.12 -2.61
CA ALA A 94 -15.39 -1.54 -1.51
C ALA A 94 -15.10 -0.05 -1.75
N ASN A 95 -14.69 0.33 -2.96
CA ASN A 95 -14.41 1.71 -3.34
C ASN A 95 -15.65 2.60 -3.19
N LEU A 96 -16.80 2.11 -3.65
CA LEU A 96 -18.07 2.80 -3.45
C LEU A 96 -18.45 2.90 -1.97
N ARG A 97 -18.33 1.80 -1.22
CA ARG A 97 -18.74 1.73 0.19
C ARG A 97 -17.89 2.63 1.10
N PHE A 98 -16.57 2.61 0.92
CA PHE A 98 -15.64 3.27 1.84
C PHE A 98 -15.25 4.68 1.38
N LEU A 99 -15.12 4.89 0.07
CA LEU A 99 -14.67 6.17 -0.49
C LEU A 99 -15.77 6.92 -1.27
N GLY A 100 -16.93 6.30 -1.53
CA GLY A 100 -17.99 6.91 -2.33
C GLY A 100 -17.67 7.02 -3.82
N HIS A 101 -16.63 6.32 -4.28
CA HIS A 101 -16.20 6.39 -5.68
C HIS A 101 -16.71 5.21 -6.49
N GLU A 102 -17.26 5.50 -7.67
CA GLU A 102 -17.67 4.46 -8.62
C GLU A 102 -16.47 3.83 -9.33
N GLY A 103 -16.56 2.53 -9.59
CA GLY A 103 -15.54 1.77 -10.33
C GLY A 103 -14.44 1.16 -9.46
N THR A 104 -13.61 0.32 -10.10
CA THR A 104 -12.48 -0.36 -9.45
C THR A 104 -11.27 0.56 -9.26
N THR A 105 -10.41 0.22 -8.31
CA THR A 105 -9.10 0.85 -8.11
C THR A 105 -8.06 -0.24 -7.85
N THR A 106 -6.78 0.12 -7.88
CA THR A 106 -5.71 -0.87 -7.67
C THR A 106 -5.58 -1.26 -6.21
N VAL A 107 -5.63 -0.29 -5.29
CA VAL A 107 -5.41 -0.52 -3.86
C VAL A 107 -6.25 0.44 -3.02
N LEU A 108 -6.76 -0.07 -1.90
CA LEU A 108 -7.36 0.70 -0.81
C LEU A 108 -6.58 0.38 0.47
N THR A 109 -6.29 1.41 1.25
CA THR A 109 -5.50 1.30 2.47
C THR A 109 -6.30 1.83 3.65
N PHE A 110 -6.39 1.03 4.71
CA PHE A 110 -7.15 1.32 5.91
C PHE A 110 -6.20 1.32 7.11
N PRO A 111 -5.65 2.49 7.49
CA PRO A 111 -4.79 2.57 8.66
C PRO A 111 -5.61 2.41 9.95
N GLU A 112 -5.10 1.65 10.93
CA GLU A 112 -5.75 1.54 12.25
C GLU A 112 -5.49 2.79 13.11
N GLU A 113 -4.31 3.40 12.96
CA GLU A 113 -3.91 4.64 13.63
C GLU A 113 -3.86 5.78 12.60
N ALA A 114 -4.23 7.01 12.99
CA ALA A 114 -4.18 8.13 12.05
C ALA A 114 -2.73 8.38 11.57
N PRO A 115 -2.52 8.80 10.30
CA PRO A 115 -1.20 9.15 9.79
C PRO A 115 -0.47 10.12 10.75
N GLY A 116 0.78 9.78 11.10
CA GLY A 116 1.60 10.58 12.01
C GLY A 116 1.34 10.37 13.50
N GLN A 117 0.38 9.53 13.89
CA GLN A 117 0.18 9.10 15.28
C GLN A 117 0.86 7.76 15.61
N ALA A 118 1.29 7.04 14.58
CA ALA A 118 2.00 5.78 14.77
C ALA A 118 3.39 5.99 15.37
N GLU A 119 3.72 5.20 16.39
CA GLU A 119 5.08 5.10 16.90
C GLU A 119 6.03 4.73 15.75
N ALA A 120 7.24 5.30 15.73
CA ALA A 120 8.22 5.00 14.68
C ALA A 120 8.44 3.49 14.54
N GLY A 121 8.28 2.97 13.31
CA GLY A 121 8.44 1.54 13.02
C GLY A 121 7.23 0.65 13.34
N ARG A 122 6.13 1.22 13.84
CA ARG A 122 4.87 0.52 14.09
C ARG A 122 3.87 0.86 12.99
N ILE A 123 3.49 -0.15 12.20
CA ILE A 123 2.54 -0.01 11.10
C ILE A 123 1.41 -0.99 11.33
N THR A 124 0.18 -0.52 11.53
CA THR A 124 -0.98 -1.41 11.66
C THR A 124 -2.10 -0.97 10.72
N GLY A 125 -2.64 -1.92 9.97
CA GLY A 125 -3.67 -1.61 8.99
C GLY A 125 -4.00 -2.73 8.02
N ASP A 126 -5.06 -2.48 7.26
CA ASP A 126 -5.55 -3.38 6.23
C ASP A 126 -5.26 -2.80 4.85
N ILE A 127 -4.85 -3.66 3.92
CA ILE A 127 -4.62 -3.33 2.52
C ILE A 127 -5.50 -4.24 1.67
N LEU A 128 -6.44 -3.64 0.96
CA LEU A 128 -7.25 -4.33 -0.05
C LEU A 128 -6.64 -4.03 -1.42
N VAL A 129 -6.36 -5.07 -2.22
CA VAL A 129 -5.74 -4.92 -3.54
C VAL A 129 -6.54 -5.69 -4.60
N SER A 130 -6.79 -5.06 -5.75
CA SER A 130 -7.44 -5.73 -6.89
C SER A 130 -6.37 -6.36 -7.76
N ALA A 131 -6.36 -7.70 -7.85
CA ALA A 131 -5.44 -8.39 -8.74
C ALA A 131 -5.68 -7.99 -10.21
N ASP A 132 -6.95 -7.92 -10.62
CA ASP A 132 -7.32 -7.62 -12.01
C ASP A 132 -6.86 -6.21 -12.42
N ALA A 133 -7.18 -5.19 -11.62
CA ALA A 133 -6.76 -3.82 -11.90
C ALA A 133 -5.24 -3.66 -11.87
N CYS A 134 -4.55 -4.31 -10.92
CA CYS A 134 -3.09 -4.27 -10.85
C CYS A 134 -2.44 -4.88 -12.09
N LEU A 135 -2.91 -6.06 -12.51
CA LEU A 135 -2.36 -6.78 -13.67
C LEU A 135 -2.66 -6.06 -14.98
N SER A 136 -3.87 -5.51 -15.15
CA SER A 136 -4.22 -4.69 -16.31
C SER A 136 -3.35 -3.43 -16.40
N ARG A 137 -3.10 -2.73 -15.28
CA ARG A 137 -2.27 -1.51 -15.26
C ARG A 137 -0.79 -1.77 -15.52
N THR A 138 -0.35 -3.01 -15.30
CA THR A 138 1.02 -3.47 -15.48
C THR A 138 1.13 -4.45 -16.64
N GLU A 139 0.19 -4.37 -17.59
CA GLU A 139 0.28 -5.11 -18.83
C GLU A 139 1.55 -4.70 -19.59
N GLY A 140 2.27 -5.69 -20.13
CA GLY A 140 3.56 -5.49 -20.80
C GLY A 140 4.76 -5.33 -19.86
N TRP A 141 4.58 -5.33 -18.53
CA TRP A 141 5.72 -5.35 -17.60
C TRP A 141 6.42 -6.72 -17.66
N PRO A 142 7.77 -6.76 -17.68
CA PRO A 142 8.52 -8.02 -17.72
C PRO A 142 8.44 -8.81 -16.40
N GLU A 143 8.02 -8.19 -15.31
CA GLU A 143 7.94 -8.81 -13.99
C GLU A 143 6.81 -9.84 -13.88
N SER A 144 6.91 -10.73 -12.90
CA SER A 144 5.86 -11.70 -12.56
C SER A 144 4.60 -11.02 -12.00
N PRO A 145 3.43 -11.66 -12.07
CA PRO A 145 2.20 -11.16 -11.45
C PRO A 145 2.37 -10.78 -9.96
N GLU A 146 3.12 -11.59 -9.21
CA GLU A 146 3.43 -11.33 -7.80
C GLU A 146 4.19 -10.01 -7.61
N GLU A 147 5.23 -9.79 -8.41
CA GLU A 147 6.04 -8.56 -8.35
C GLU A 147 5.22 -7.33 -8.76
N ARG A 148 4.40 -7.45 -9.81
CA ARG A 148 3.52 -6.35 -10.24
C ARG A 148 2.51 -5.95 -9.16
N VAL A 149 1.86 -6.92 -8.52
CA VAL A 149 0.92 -6.66 -7.41
C VAL A 149 1.65 -6.15 -6.18
N PHE A 150 2.86 -6.67 -5.91
CA PHE A 150 3.71 -6.20 -4.82
C PHE A 150 4.02 -4.71 -4.93
N PHE A 151 4.22 -4.15 -6.13
CA PHE A 151 4.40 -2.71 -6.32
C PHE A 151 3.25 -1.89 -5.71
N PHE A 152 2.00 -2.32 -5.90
CA PHE A 152 0.82 -1.64 -5.33
C PHE A 152 0.66 -1.88 -3.83
N ILE A 153 1.14 -3.01 -3.31
CA ILE A 153 1.19 -3.24 -1.86
C ILE A 153 2.23 -2.32 -1.21
N VAL A 154 3.40 -2.11 -1.84
CA VAL A 154 4.37 -1.12 -1.35
C VAL A 154 3.75 0.28 -1.30
N HIS A 155 2.98 0.66 -2.32
CA HIS A 155 2.22 1.91 -2.30
C HIS A 155 1.29 2.00 -1.08
N GLY A 156 0.52 0.94 -0.79
CA GLY A 156 -0.33 0.87 0.40
C GLY A 156 0.45 0.95 1.73
N ILE A 157 1.58 0.25 1.84
CA ILE A 157 2.45 0.31 3.04
C ILE A 157 2.99 1.72 3.27
N LEU A 158 3.37 2.44 2.19
CA LEU A 158 3.85 3.81 2.30
C LEU A 158 2.74 4.77 2.76
N HIS A 159 1.49 4.56 2.34
CA HIS A 159 0.34 5.29 2.89
C HIS A 159 0.14 5.02 4.38
N LEU A 160 0.29 3.78 4.83
CA LEU A 160 0.23 3.44 6.27
C LEU A 160 1.35 4.12 7.08
N LEU A 161 2.51 4.39 6.45
CA LEU A 161 3.60 5.18 7.03
C LEU A 161 3.36 6.70 6.98
N GLY A 162 2.17 7.14 6.57
CA GLY A 162 1.80 8.54 6.45
C GLY A 162 2.46 9.28 5.29
N GLN A 163 3.03 8.55 4.31
CA GLN A 163 3.46 9.16 3.05
C GLN A 163 2.25 9.29 2.14
N ASP A 164 1.77 10.52 1.95
CA ASP A 164 0.62 10.80 1.08
C ASP A 164 1.06 11.59 -0.17
N HIS A 165 0.81 11.02 -1.35
CA HIS A 165 1.09 11.66 -2.63
C HIS A 165 0.04 12.71 -3.03
N LEU A 166 -1.10 12.77 -2.35
CA LEU A 166 -2.15 13.77 -2.61
C LEU A 166 -1.87 15.10 -1.90
N ALA A 167 -0.91 15.12 -0.96
CA ALA A 167 -0.56 16.30 -0.18
C ALA A 167 0.15 17.40 -1.00
N GLY A 168 0.68 17.06 -2.18
CA GLY A 168 1.34 18.02 -3.05
C GLY A 168 2.28 17.38 -4.07
N ARG A 169 2.74 18.19 -5.04
CA ARG A 169 3.63 17.71 -6.12
C ARG A 169 4.98 17.22 -5.57
N GLY A 170 5.50 17.85 -4.52
CA GLY A 170 6.78 17.48 -3.90
C GLY A 170 6.68 16.13 -3.19
N GLU A 171 5.59 15.92 -2.45
CA GLU A 171 5.25 14.71 -1.73
C GLU A 171 5.02 13.54 -2.68
N ALA A 172 4.30 13.78 -3.78
CA ALA A 172 4.12 12.78 -4.84
C ALA A 172 5.45 12.30 -5.42
N VAL A 173 6.38 13.22 -5.70
CA VAL A 173 7.72 12.87 -6.21
C VAL A 173 8.51 12.09 -5.16
N ARG A 174 8.43 12.49 -3.89
CA ARG A 174 9.12 11.81 -2.79
C ARG A 174 8.59 10.38 -2.61
N MET A 175 7.28 10.22 -2.54
CA MET A 175 6.63 8.91 -2.40
C MET A 175 6.98 8.01 -3.58
N ARG A 176 6.91 8.52 -4.82
CA ARG A 176 7.29 7.76 -6.02
C ARG A 176 8.75 7.29 -5.98
N ARG A 177 9.66 8.12 -5.51
CA ARG A 177 11.07 7.73 -5.33
C ARG A 177 11.21 6.63 -4.28
N MET A 178 10.45 6.69 -3.19
CA MET A 178 10.45 5.66 -2.15
C MET A 178 9.87 4.34 -2.68
N GLU A 179 8.75 4.37 -3.38
CA GLU A 179 8.15 3.20 -4.05
C GLU A 179 9.19 2.48 -4.91
N LEU A 180 9.80 3.20 -5.85
CA LEU A 180 10.78 2.63 -6.78
C LEU A 180 12.02 2.11 -6.06
N ARG A 181 12.47 2.79 -5.01
CA ARG A 181 13.62 2.37 -4.20
C ARG A 181 13.33 1.05 -3.49
N VAL A 182 12.19 0.96 -2.79
CA VAL A 182 11.81 -0.25 -2.05
C VAL A 182 11.58 -1.40 -3.03
N TYR A 183 10.79 -1.16 -4.08
CA TYR A 183 10.49 -2.15 -5.11
C TYR A 183 11.76 -2.75 -5.72
N ARG A 184 12.66 -1.91 -6.24
CA ARG A 184 13.91 -2.37 -6.86
C ARG A 184 14.82 -3.11 -5.89
N LYS A 185 14.97 -2.61 -4.65
CA LYS A 185 15.81 -3.25 -3.63
C LYS A 185 15.28 -4.62 -3.20
N VAL A 186 13.97 -4.80 -3.12
CA VAL A 186 13.37 -6.11 -2.81
C VAL A 186 13.56 -7.06 -3.98
N LEU A 187 13.26 -6.64 -5.21
CA LEU A 187 13.38 -7.48 -6.40
C LEU A 187 14.83 -7.91 -6.66
N ALA A 188 15.81 -7.05 -6.37
CA ALA A 188 17.23 -7.40 -6.49
C ALA A 188 17.69 -8.49 -5.49
N LYS A 189 16.94 -8.72 -4.41
CA LYS A 189 17.21 -9.77 -3.42
C LYS A 189 16.49 -11.08 -3.72
N GLU A 190 15.59 -11.12 -4.71
CA GLU A 190 14.85 -12.33 -5.00
C GLU A 190 15.74 -13.37 -5.73
N PRO A 191 15.83 -14.60 -5.19
CA PRO A 191 16.61 -15.66 -5.83
C PRO A 191 15.96 -16.08 -7.15
N GLY A 192 16.73 -16.07 -8.23
CA GLY A 192 16.27 -16.47 -9.58
C GLY A 192 16.22 -15.36 -10.64
N ARG A 193 16.75 -14.16 -10.34
CA ARG A 193 17.04 -13.08 -11.32
C ARG A 193 18.52 -13.00 -11.74
N GLY A 194 19.33 -14.00 -11.36
CA GLY A 194 20.75 -14.13 -11.70
C GLY A 194 20.97 -15.29 -12.66
#